data_AF-A0AAD7D5Z6-F1
#
_entry.id   AF-A0AAD7D5Z6-F1
#
_cell.length_a   1.000
_cell.length_b   1.000
_cell.length_c   1.000
_cell.angle_alpha   90.00
_cell.angle_beta   90.00
_cell.angle_gamma   90.00
#
_symmetry.space_group_name_H-M   'P 1'
#
loop_
_entity.id
_entity.type
_entity.pdbx_description
1 polymer ?
#
loop_
_entity_poly.entity_id
_entity_poly.type
_entity_poly.pdbx_seq_one_letter_code
_entity_poly.pdbx_strand_id
1 'polypeptide(L)' 'WRDHQGHCSITHIVKKEVPEWNQGPYTTQQSVVHVLDGEDILCFMATGGGNSAMFSVPII' A
#
# COMPACT_ATOMS: atom_id res chain seq x y z
N TRP A 1 -10.99 8.60 -4.05
CA TRP A 1 -10.65 8.29 -2.64
C TRP A 1 -10.68 9.60 -1.83
N ARG A 2 -11.04 9.58 -0.54
CA ARG A 2 -11.48 10.79 0.21
C ARG A 2 -10.39 11.56 0.97
N ASP A 3 -9.22 10.99 1.28
CA ASP A 3 -8.24 11.64 2.16
C ASP A 3 -6.81 11.70 1.60
N HIS A 4 -6.54 12.56 0.61
CA HIS A 4 -5.21 12.73 -0.02
C HIS A 4 -3.99 12.64 0.93
N GLN A 5 -4.13 13.06 2.19
CA GLN A 5 -3.10 12.99 3.22
C GLN A 5 -2.66 11.54 3.56
N GLY A 6 -3.57 10.58 3.65
CA GLY A 6 -3.24 9.18 3.95
C GLY A 6 -2.39 8.53 2.86
N HIS A 7 -2.73 8.76 1.58
CA HIS A 7 -1.91 8.28 0.45
C HIS A 7 -0.50 8.88 0.43
N CYS A 8 -0.41 10.18 0.68
CA CYS A 8 0.88 10.87 0.76
C CYS A 8 1.73 10.33 1.91
N SER A 9 1.12 10.08 3.06
CA SER A 9 1.80 9.52 4.25
C SER A 9 2.35 8.12 3.99
N ILE A 10 1.53 7.19 3.46
CA ILE A 10 1.99 5.84 3.15
C ILE A 10 3.08 5.86 2.09
N THR A 11 2.90 6.65 1.03
CA THR A 11 3.92 6.78 -0.02
C THR A 11 5.24 7.28 0.56
N HIS A 12 5.20 8.24 1.48
CA HIS A 12 6.39 8.77 2.13
C HIS A 12 7.08 7.74 3.03
N ILE A 13 6.31 7.05 3.88
CA ILE A 13 6.81 6.00 4.78
C ILE A 13 7.43 4.86 3.97
N VAL A 14 6.71 4.33 2.98
CA VAL A 14 7.19 3.22 2.16
C VAL A 14 8.46 3.57 1.40
N LYS A 15 8.57 4.79 0.85
CA LYS A 15 9.82 5.24 0.20
C LYS A 15 10.99 5.37 1.16
N LYS A 16 10.72 5.73 2.42
CA LYS A 16 11.73 5.89 3.46
C LYS A 16 12.24 4.54 3.96
N GLU A 17 11.33 3.60 4.19
CA GLU A 17 11.64 2.29 4.79
C GLU A 17 11.99 1.21 3.75
N VAL A 18 11.52 1.36 2.50
CA VAL A 18 11.84 0.48 1.37
C VAL A 18 12.38 1.33 0.20
N PRO A 19 13.66 1.73 0.23
CA PRO A 19 14.25 2.64 -0.75
C PRO A 19 14.19 2.13 -2.20
N GLU A 20 14.13 0.81 -2.39
CA GLU A 20 13.97 0.17 -3.70
C GLU A 20 12.61 0.49 -4.34
N TRP A 21 11.62 0.87 -3.54
CA TRP A 21 10.30 1.28 -4.01
C TRP A 21 10.26 2.80 -4.19
N ASN A 22 11.09 3.30 -5.10
CA ASN A 22 11.28 4.72 -5.40
C ASN A 22 10.00 5.49 -5.76
N GLN A 23 8.97 4.82 -6.28
CA GLN A 23 7.66 5.40 -6.57
C GLN A 23 6.62 5.15 -5.47
N GLY A 24 6.96 4.38 -4.43
CA GLY A 24 6.02 3.88 -3.44
C GLY A 24 5.18 2.71 -3.97
N PRO A 25 4.08 2.36 -3.28
CA PRO A 25 3.21 1.26 -3.71
C PRO A 25 2.46 1.61 -5.00
N TYR A 26 2.23 0.61 -5.84
CA TYR A 26 1.39 0.71 -7.04
C TYR A 26 -0.06 1.06 -6.67
N THR A 27 -0.81 1.62 -7.62
CA THR A 27 -2.23 2.00 -7.42
C THR A 27 -3.08 0.87 -6.86
N THR A 28 -2.84 -0.38 -7.28
CA THR A 28 -3.55 -1.55 -6.73
C THR A 28 -3.18 -1.84 -5.28
N GLN A 29 -1.92 -1.63 -4.91
CA GLN A 29 -1.40 -1.83 -3.55
C GLN A 29 -1.79 -0.70 -2.60
N GLN A 30 -2.15 0.48 -3.12
CA GLN A 30 -2.67 1.60 -2.33
C GLN A 30 -3.98 1.28 -1.60
N SER A 31 -4.64 0.17 -1.96
CA SER A 31 -5.78 -0.35 -1.18
C SER A 31 -5.42 -0.75 0.26
N VAL A 32 -4.12 -0.82 0.59
CA VAL A 32 -3.64 -0.99 1.96
C VAL A 32 -4.17 0.04 2.96
N VAL A 33 -4.52 1.25 2.52
CA VAL A 33 -5.17 2.26 3.38
C VAL A 33 -6.45 1.72 4.03
N HIS A 34 -7.22 0.92 3.29
CA HIS A 34 -8.47 0.33 3.79
C HIS A 34 -8.19 -0.70 4.90
N VAL A 35 -7.11 -1.47 4.76
CA VAL A 35 -6.65 -2.39 5.82
C VAL A 35 -6.27 -1.62 7.09
N LEU A 36 -5.60 -0.48 6.94
CA LEU A 36 -5.23 0.39 8.06
C LEU A 36 -6.44 1.06 8.72
N ASP A 37 -7.48 1.33 7.96
CA ASP A 37 -8.79 1.81 8.45
C ASP A 37 -9.63 0.69 9.09
N GLY A 38 -9.11 -0.55 9.14
CA GLY A 38 -9.79 -1.71 9.73
C GLY A 38 -10.85 -2.34 8.83
N GLU A 39 -10.85 -2.02 7.54
CA GLU A 39 -11.73 -2.62 6.54
C GLU A 39 -11.15 -3.94 5.99
N ASP A 40 -12.02 -4.93 5.83
CA ASP A 40 -11.67 -6.16 5.13
C ASP A 40 -11.67 -5.95 3.61
N ILE A 41 -10.59 -6.37 2.94
CA ILE A 41 -10.45 -6.24 1.48
C ILE A 41 -10.29 -7.61 0.81
N LEU A 42 -10.94 -7.78 -0.34
CA LEU A 42 -10.74 -8.91 -1.25
C LEU A 42 -9.97 -8.43 -2.48
N CYS A 43 -8.76 -8.95 -2.67
CA CYS A 43 -7.88 -8.56 -3.78
C CYS A 43 -7.76 -9.70 -4.80
N PHE A 44 -8.10 -9.42 -6.06
CA PHE A 44 -7.87 -10.31 -7.20
C PHE A 44 -6.72 -9.77 -8.04
N MET A 45 -5.58 -10.44 -8.01
CA MET A 45 -4.42 -10.04 -8.79
C MET A 45 -3.57 -11.26 -9.14
N ALA A 46 -3.01 -11.26 -10.35
CA ALA A 46 -2.20 -12.36 -10.85
C ALA A 46 -0.96 -12.59 -9.97
N THR A 47 -0.50 -13.83 -9.90
CA THR A 47 0.77 -14.17 -9.24
C THR A 47 1.90 -13.33 -9.82
N GLY A 48 2.75 -12.76 -8.95
CA GLY A 48 3.81 -11.83 -9.35
C GLY A 48 3.36 -10.38 -9.53
N GLY A 49 2.07 -10.07 -9.40
CA GLY A 49 1.54 -8.69 -9.46
C GLY A 49 1.88 -7.81 -8.25
N GLY A 50 2.53 -8.38 -7.23
CA GLY A 50 2.95 -7.64 -6.04
C GLY A 50 1.92 -7.62 -4.91
N ASN A 51 1.00 -8.59 -4.84
CA ASN A 51 -0.05 -8.67 -3.82
C ASN A 51 0.52 -8.68 -2.40
N SER A 52 1.67 -9.33 -2.19
CA SER A 52 2.33 -9.43 -0.89
C SER A 52 2.67 -8.07 -0.28
N ALA A 53 2.90 -7.04 -1.11
CA ALA A 53 3.15 -5.67 -0.66
C ALA A 53 2.04 -5.14 0.25
N MET A 54 0.79 -5.50 -0.02
CA MET A 54 -0.37 -5.03 0.73
C MET A 54 -0.42 -5.59 2.16
N PHE A 55 0.28 -6.70 2.42
CA PHE A 55 0.43 -7.28 3.75
C PHE A 55 1.68 -6.78 4.47
N SER A 56 2.71 -6.38 3.72
CA SER A 56 3.97 -5.88 4.27
C SER A 56 3.94 -4.40 4.61
N VAL A 57 3.13 -3.58 3.92
CA VAL A 57 3.07 -2.14 4.20
C VAL A 57 2.43 -1.81 5.57
N PRO A 58 1.38 -2.50 6.06
CA PRO A 58 0.79 -2.21 7.37
C PRO A 58 1.67 -2.50 8.58
N ILE A 59 2.72 -3.31 8.41
CA ILE A 59 3.63 -3.73 9.50
C ILE A 59 4.88 -2.84 9.58
N ILE A 60 5.02 -1.88 8.67
CA ILE A 60 6.08 -0.86 8.64
C ILE A 60 5.59 0.36 9.44
#